data_AF-A0A7K7F5R1-F1
#
_entry.id   AF-A0A7K7F5R1-F1
#
_cell.length_a   1.000
_cell.length_b   1.000
_cell.length_c   1.000
_cell.angle_alpha   90.00
_cell.angle_beta   90.00
_cell.angle_gamma   90.00
#
_symmetry.space_group_name_H-M   'P 1'
#
loop_
_entity.id
_entity.type
_entity.pdbx_description
1 polymer ?
#
loop_
_entity_poly.entity_id
_entity_poly.type
_entity_poly.pdbx_seq_one_letter_code
_entity_poly.pdbx_strand_id
1 'polypeptide(L)'
;GVWSGPLPSCGEARCPVPLVQNGRIVSPRTAYTHKDTVAFECKPGYVLRGHGVVECQLNNTWEPPLPVCEQGKCLASALNVNFPP
;
A
#
# COMPACT_ATOMS: atom_id res chain seq x y z
N GLY A 1 -2.89 -39.16 15.37
CA GLY A 1 -2.00 -37.99 15.40
C GLY A 1 -2.83 -36.78 15.78
N VAL A 2 -2.48 -36.11 16.89
CA VAL A 2 -3.13 -34.88 17.34
C VAL A 2 -2.59 -33.73 16.51
N TRP A 3 -3.48 -33.04 15.79
CA TRP A 3 -3.14 -31.80 15.09
C TRP A 3 -2.96 -30.69 16.14
N SER A 4 -1.71 -30.45 16.54
CA SER A 4 -1.32 -29.31 17.39
C SER A 4 -1.04 -28.09 16.52
N GLY A 5 -2.08 -27.31 16.25
CA GLY A 5 -1.95 -25.99 15.66
C GLY A 5 -3.28 -25.26 15.84
N PRO A 6 -3.31 -24.02 16.38
CA PRO A 6 -4.54 -23.27 16.45
C PRO A 6 -5.11 -23.16 15.03
N LEU A 7 -6.41 -23.47 14.90
CA LEU A 7 -7.19 -23.39 13.66
C LEU A 7 -6.73 -22.17 12.84
N PRO A 8 -6.31 -22.32 11.56
CA PRO A 8 -5.98 -21.17 10.76
C PRO A 8 -7.23 -20.30 10.70
N SER A 9 -7.16 -19.15 11.37
CA SER A 9 -8.29 -18.26 11.56
C SER A 9 -8.89 -17.99 10.20
N CYS A 10 -10.14 -18.44 9.98
CA CYS A 10 -10.95 -18.04 8.84
C CYS A 10 -11.38 -16.58 9.06
N GLY A 11 -10.43 -15.69 9.30
CA GLY A 11 -10.56 -14.32 8.90
C GLY A 11 -10.30 -14.35 7.41
N GLU A 12 -11.28 -13.91 6.61
CA GLU A 12 -11.11 -13.63 5.19
C GLU A 12 -9.67 -13.19 4.92
N ALA A 13 -9.01 -13.74 3.89
CA ALA A 13 -7.64 -13.40 3.55
C ALA A 13 -7.53 -11.87 3.43
N ARG A 14 -7.07 -11.24 4.52
CA ARG A 14 -7.07 -9.81 4.68
C ARG A 14 -5.63 -9.36 4.58
N CYS A 15 -5.32 -8.47 3.64
CA CYS A 15 -4.01 -7.86 3.63
C CYS A 15 -3.87 -6.96 4.86
N PRO A 16 -2.71 -6.98 5.54
CA PRO A 16 -2.48 -6.12 6.70
C PRO A 16 -2.61 -4.66 6.28
N VAL A 17 -3.08 -3.77 7.17
CA VAL A 17 -3.18 -2.35 6.83
C VAL A 17 -1.77 -1.82 6.49
N PRO A 18 -1.55 -1.32 5.26
CA PRO A 18 -0.22 -0.91 4.85
C PRO A 18 0.14 0.42 5.51
N LEU A 19 1.36 0.53 6.04
CA LEU A 19 1.87 1.78 6.59
C LEU A 19 2.93 2.36 5.65
N VAL A 20 2.74 3.62 5.27
CA VAL A 20 3.71 4.40 4.49
C VAL A 20 4.38 5.44 5.38
N GLN A 21 5.71 5.49 5.37
CA GLN A 21 6.45 6.53 6.07
C GLN A 21 6.36 7.85 5.30
N ASN A 22 6.12 8.96 6.01
CA ASN A 22 5.97 10.30 5.44
C ASN A 22 4.83 10.46 4.41
N GLY A 23 3.90 9.50 4.39
CA GLY A 23 2.67 9.54 3.63
C GLY A 23 1.45 9.16 4.47
N ARG A 24 0.32 9.04 3.78
CA ARG A 24 -0.99 8.66 4.29
C ARG A 24 -1.68 7.79 3.25
N ILE A 25 -2.53 6.86 3.68
CA ILE A 25 -3.48 6.20 2.79
C ILE A 25 -4.65 7.16 2.52
N VAL A 26 -5.01 7.35 1.24
CA VAL A 26 -6.15 8.22 0.85
C VAL A 26 -7.47 7.69 1.42
N SER A 27 -7.63 6.37 1.41
CA SER A 27 -8.84 5.65 1.81
C SER A 27 -8.53 4.47 2.75
N PRO A 28 -8.14 4.75 4.02
CA PRO A 28 -7.80 3.68 4.96
C PRO A 28 -9.04 2.86 5.32
N ARG A 29 -8.94 1.54 5.17
CA ARG A 29 -9.96 0.58 5.62
C ARG A 29 -9.46 -0.20 6.82
N THR A 30 -10.39 -0.67 7.64
CA THR A 30 -10.12 -1.58 8.76
C THR A 30 -9.77 -2.99 8.30
N ALA A 31 -10.18 -3.37 7.09
CA ALA A 31 -9.85 -4.64 6.44
C ALA A 31 -9.78 -4.45 4.93
N TYR A 32 -8.80 -5.09 4.29
CA TYR A 32 -8.65 -5.15 2.84
C TYR A 32 -8.75 -6.59 2.40
N THR A 33 -9.59 -6.89 1.41
CA THR A 33 -9.75 -8.23 0.86
C THR A 33 -8.93 -8.39 -0.42
N HIS A 34 -8.81 -9.62 -0.92
CA HIS A 34 -8.17 -9.84 -2.21
C HIS A 34 -8.75 -8.93 -3.30
N LYS A 35 -7.90 -8.39 -4.17
CA LYS A 35 -8.26 -7.43 -5.22
C LYS A 35 -8.66 -6.03 -4.73
N ASP A 36 -8.59 -5.75 -3.42
CA ASP A 36 -8.70 -4.38 -2.93
C ASP A 36 -7.45 -3.58 -3.32
N THR A 37 -7.66 -2.35 -3.76
CA THR A 37 -6.59 -1.41 -4.08
C THR A 37 -6.51 -0.30 -3.04
N VAL A 38 -5.29 0.07 -2.70
CA VAL A 38 -5.01 1.09 -1.69
C VAL A 38 -4.14 2.17 -2.31
N ALA A 39 -4.66 3.39 -2.31
CA ALA A 39 -3.94 4.57 -2.79
C ALA A 39 -3.22 5.28 -1.64
N PHE A 40 -1.97 5.67 -1.89
CA PHE A 40 -1.14 6.43 -0.97
C PHE A 40 -0.94 7.86 -1.47
N GLU A 41 -0.90 8.77 -0.52
CA GLU A 41 -0.67 10.19 -0.70
C GLU A 41 0.47 10.63 0.21
N CYS A 42 1.52 11.20 -0.37
CA CYS A 42 2.62 11.73 0.40
C CYS A 42 2.27 13.10 1.02
N LYS A 43 2.89 13.40 2.16
CA LYS A 43 2.78 14.74 2.76
C LYS A 43 3.28 15.81 1.79
N PRO A 44 2.77 17.05 1.87
CA PRO A 44 3.27 18.14 1.04
C PRO A 44 4.78 18.32 1.25
N GLY A 45 5.55 18.36 0.15
CA GLY A 45 7.02 18.42 0.17
C GLY A 45 7.73 17.05 0.09
N TYR A 46 6.98 15.95 0.06
CA TYR A 46 7.50 14.60 -0.16
C TYR A 46 7.03 14.07 -1.51
N VAL A 47 7.90 13.33 -2.18
CA VAL A 47 7.64 12.72 -3.49
C VAL A 47 7.40 11.23 -3.28
N LEU A 48 6.31 10.73 -3.85
CA LEU A 48 5.99 9.31 -3.82
C LEU A 48 6.92 8.57 -4.79
N ARG A 49 7.76 7.70 -4.25
CA ARG A 49 8.65 6.84 -5.03
C ARG A 49 8.13 5.41 -5.03
N GLY A 50 7.88 4.88 -6.22
CA GLY A 50 7.26 3.57 -6.43
C GLY A 50 5.82 3.71 -6.94
N HIS A 51 4.96 2.76 -6.60
CA HIS A 51 3.57 2.76 -7.03
C HIS A 51 2.69 3.45 -5.99
N GLY A 52 2.02 4.53 -6.39
CA GLY A 52 1.06 5.23 -5.52
C GLY A 52 -0.20 4.43 -5.21
N VAL A 53 -0.39 3.29 -5.88
CA VAL A 53 -1.52 2.38 -5.68
C VAL A 53 -0.98 0.96 -5.62
N VAL A 54 -1.38 0.22 -4.59
CA VAL A 54 -1.03 -1.20 -4.40
C VAL A 54 -2.29 -2.03 -4.38
N GLU A 55 -2.19 -3.30 -4.77
CA GLU A 55 -3.29 -4.25 -4.75
C GLU A 55 -3.03 -5.35 -3.71
N CYS A 56 -4.06 -5.73 -2.98
CA CYS A 56 -4.03 -6.86 -2.07
C CYS A 56 -4.07 -8.17 -2.86
N GLN A 57 -2.96 -8.89 -2.88
CA GLN A 57 -2.87 -10.20 -3.51
C GLN A 57 -3.48 -11.29 -2.64
N LEU A 58 -3.84 -12.41 -3.29
CA LEU A 58 -4.44 -13.58 -2.63
C LEU A 58 -3.49 -14.21 -1.60
N ASN A 59 -2.19 -13.89 -1.71
CA ASN A 59 -1.12 -14.30 -0.81
C ASN A 59 -0.98 -13.39 0.43
N ASN A 60 -1.96 -12.53 0.69
CA ASN A 60 -1.98 -11.56 1.81
C ASN A 60 -0.85 -10.53 1.75
N THR A 61 -0.29 -10.31 0.56
CA THR A 61 0.81 -9.37 0.28
C THR A 61 0.32 -8.19 -0.54
N TRP A 62 0.94 -7.04 -0.30
CA TRP A 62 0.71 -5.86 -1.12
C TRP A 62 1.63 -5.88 -2.32
N GLU A 63 1.05 -5.98 -3.50
CA GLU A 63 1.80 -5.94 -4.74
C GLU A 63 1.19 -4.90 -5.68
N PRO A 64 2.00 -4.02 -6.29
CA PRO A 64 3.45 -3.84 -6.09
C PRO A 64 3.84 -3.41 -4.65
N PRO A 65 5.14 -3.47 -4.28
CA PRO A 65 5.60 -3.11 -2.93
C PRO A 65 5.21 -1.69 -2.54
N LEU A 66 5.04 -1.48 -1.22
CA LEU A 66 4.60 -0.21 -0.65
C LEU A 66 5.50 0.96 -1.11
N PRO A 67 4.91 2.08 -1.55
CA PRO A 67 5.70 3.22 -1.97
C PRO A 67 6.39 3.89 -0.78
N VAL A 68 7.48 4.59 -1.06
CA VAL A 68 8.21 5.37 -0.05
C VAL A 68 8.05 6.85 -0.38
N CYS A 69 7.62 7.64 0.60
CA CYS A 69 7.62 9.09 0.47
C CYS A 69 9.00 9.62 0.84
N GLU A 70 9.82 9.89 -0.17
CA GLU A 70 11.14 10.49 0.02
C GLU A 70 11.02 12.01 0.00
N GLN A 71 11.83 12.69 0.83
CA GLN A 71 11.80 14.15 0.88
C GLN A 71 12.32 14.69 -0.45
N GLY A 72 11.45 15.38 -1.19
CA GLY A 72 11.84 16.01 -2.44
C GLY A 72 12.87 17.09 -2.14
N LYS A 73 14.13 16.87 -2.55
CA LYS A 73 15.16 17.91 -2.46
C LYS A 73 14.86 18.99 -3.49
N CYS A 74 14.02 19.94 -3.06
CA CYS A 74 13.63 21.17 -3.75
C CYS A 74 12.76 20.97 -5.00
N LEU A 75 11.70 21.78 -5.10
CA LEU A 75 10.74 21.89 -6.21
C LEU A 75 9.82 20.68 -6.38
N ALA A 76 8.56 20.80 -6.81
CA ALA A 76 7.62 21.89 -6.99
C ALA A 76 6.36 21.19 -7.53
N SER A 77 5.20 21.76 -7.24
CA SER A 77 4.07 21.87 -8.18
C SER A 77 4.22 21.12 -9.51
N ALA A 78 3.58 19.95 -9.65
CA ALA A 78 2.92 19.48 -10.88
C ALA A 78 2.46 18.02 -10.75
N LEU A 79 1.14 17.82 -10.76
CA LEU A 79 0.60 16.71 -11.55
C LEU A 79 1.21 16.83 -12.95
N ASN A 80 2.06 15.87 -13.34
CA ASN A 80 2.29 15.50 -14.74
C ASN A 80 3.13 14.21 -14.76
N VAL A 81 2.44 13.08 -14.56
CA VAL A 81 2.94 11.77 -14.96
C VAL A 81 2.95 11.76 -16.49
N ASN A 82 4.10 12.04 -17.11
CA ASN A 82 4.33 11.70 -18.50
C ASN A 82 4.87 10.27 -18.51
N PHE A 83 4.04 9.35 -19.01
CA PHE A 83 4.38 7.95 -19.23
C PHE A 83 4.66 7.79 -20.74
N PRO A 84 5.93 7.76 -21.20
CA PRO A 84 6.24 7.30 -22.55
C PRO A 84 6.66 5.81 -22.54
N PRO A 85 6.44 5.08 -23.66
CA PRO A 85 6.89 3.70 -23.83
C PRO A 85 8.41 3.56 -23.98
#